data_AF-A0A6I2Y4J6-F1
#
_entry.id   AF-A0A6I2Y4J6-F1
#
_cell.length_a   1.000
_cell.length_b   1.000
_cell.length_c   1.000
_cell.angle_alpha   90.00
_cell.angle_beta   90.00
_cell.angle_gamma   90.00
#
_symmetry.space_group_name_H-M   'P 1'
#
loop_
_entity.id
_entity.type
_entity.pdbx_description
1 polymer ?
#
loop_
_entity_poly.entity_id
_entity_poly.type
_entity_poly.pdbx_seq_one_letter_code
_entity_poly.pdbx_strand_id
1 'polypeptide(L)' 'MRLHLAEVATMVSPGKHALLLLDRASWNLPDHLILPSKITIVPQPPRCTGLKPVENVWPFTR' A
#
# COMPACT_ATOMS: atom_id res chain seq x y z
N MET A 1 10.86 2.17 1.44
CA MET A 1 9.48 2.46 1.00
C MET A 1 9.40 3.23 -0.32
N ARG A 2 10.08 4.39 -0.50
CA ARG A 2 10.02 5.17 -1.75
C ARG A 2 10.33 4.39 -3.04
N LEU A 3 11.46 3.67 -3.09
CA LEU A 3 11.83 2.86 -4.26
C LEU A 3 10.80 1.77 -4.57
N HIS A 4 10.22 1.17 -3.52
CA HIS A 4 9.18 0.16 -3.69
C HIS A 4 7.90 0.75 -4.29
N LEU A 5 7.46 1.93 -3.81
CA LEU A 5 6.32 2.63 -4.39
C LEU A 5 6.59 3.08 -5.84
N ALA A 6 7.82 3.51 -6.13
CA ALA A 6 8.22 3.85 -7.50
C ALA A 6 8.13 2.64 -8.42
N GLU A 7 8.59 1.47 -7.96
CA GLU A 7 8.47 0.21 -8.71
C GLU A 7 7.01 -0.19 -8.91
N VAL A 8 6.18 -0.14 -7.87
CA VAL A 8 4.74 -0.42 -8.02
C VAL A 8 4.09 0.54 -9.03
N ALA A 9 4.54 1.80 -9.11
CA ALA A 9 4.01 2.76 -10.07
C ALA A 9 4.35 2.44 -11.53
N THR A 10 5.43 1.66 -11.81
CA THR A 10 5.76 1.20 -13.16
C THR A 10 4.74 0.17 -13.65
N MET A 11 4.13 -0.58 -12.74
CA MET A 11 3.12 -1.59 -13.02
C MET A 11 1.71 -1.01 -13.25
N VAL A 12 1.51 0.29 -12.99
CA VAL A 12 0.22 0.95 -13.22
C VAL A 12 0.08 1.32 -14.70
N SER A 13 -0.86 0.65 -15.37
CA SER A 13 -1.16 0.86 -16.79
C SER A 13 -1.43 2.33 -17.14
N PRO A 14 -1.12 2.77 -18.37
CA PRO A 14 -1.42 4.13 -18.82
C PRO A 14 -2.90 4.50 -18.62
N GLY A 15 -3.16 5.71 -18.12
CA GLY A 15 -4.52 6.21 -17.85
C GLY A 15 -5.21 5.58 -16.63
N LYS A 16 -4.49 4.83 -15.78
CA LYS A 16 -5.00 4.25 -14.53
C LYS A 16 -4.34 4.87 -13.30
N HIS A 17 -5.01 4.71 -12.17
CA HIS A 17 -4.54 5.15 -10.85
C HIS A 17 -4.67 4.00 -9.85
N ALA A 18 -3.64 3.75 -9.06
CA ALA A 18 -3.65 2.69 -8.07
C ALA A 18 -3.96 3.22 -6.67
N LEU A 19 -4.82 2.48 -5.96
CA LEU A 19 -5.08 2.66 -4.54
C LEU A 19 -4.33 1.56 -3.78
N LEU A 20 -3.41 1.94 -2.91
CA LEU A 20 -2.64 0.99 -2.10
C LEU A 20 -3.13 1.01 -0.66
N LEU A 21 -3.71 -0.10 -0.22
CA LEU A 21 -4.11 -0.30 1.17
C LEU A 21 -2.87 -0.64 2.01
N LEU A 22 -2.48 0.25 2.92
CA LEU A 22 -1.38 0.05 3.85
C LEU A 22 -1.90 -0.03 5.28
N ASP A 23 -1.27 -0.88 6.08
CA ASP A 23 -1.61 -0.98 7.48
C ASP A 23 -1.05 0.20 8.28
N ARG A 24 -1.67 0.49 9.43
CA ARG A 24 -1.16 1.49 10.37
C ARG A 24 0.00 0.98 11.23
N ALA A 25 0.37 -0.30 11.11
CA ALA A 25 1.67 -0.80 11.58
C ALA A 25 2.81 -0.36 10.64
N SER A 26 2.48 0.38 9.58
CA SER A 26 3.38 1.22 8.80
C SER A 26 3.49 2.59 9.46
N TRP A 27 3.92 2.64 10.72
CA TRP A 27 4.29 3.86 11.48
C TRP A 27 5.50 4.60 10.88
N ASN A 28 5.86 4.29 9.63
CA ASN A 28 6.96 4.85 8.87
C ASN A 28 6.50 5.23 7.44
N LEU A 29 5.32 5.83 7.30
CA LEU A 29 5.14 6.80 6.21
C LEU A 29 5.76 8.09 6.76
N PRO A 30 7.05 8.37 6.50
CA PRO A 30 7.63 9.62 6.96
C PRO A 30 6.77 10.77 6.43
N ASP A 31 6.64 11.85 7.19
CA ASP A 31 5.89 13.05 6.78
C ASP A 31 6.35 13.57 5.40
N HIS A 32 7.58 13.24 5.02
CA HIS A 32 8.22 13.58 3.75
C HIS A 32 8.18 12.45 2.71
N LEU A 33 7.31 11.45 2.81
CA LEU A 33 7.21 10.39 1.81
C LEU A 33 6.74 10.96 0.47
N ILE A 34 7.61 10.91 -0.54
CA ILE A 34 7.27 11.32 -1.90
C ILE A 34 6.50 10.18 -2.56
N LEU A 35 5.23 10.43 -2.90
CA LEU A 35 4.38 9.48 -3.60
C LEU A 35 4.49 9.68 -5.12
N PRO A 36 4.61 8.60 -5.91
CA PRO A 36 4.45 8.68 -7.36
C PRO A 36 3.04 9.19 -7.72
N SER A 37 2.93 9.97 -8.80
CA SER A 37 1.67 10.62 -9.21
C SER A 37 0.53 9.64 -9.53
N LYS A 38 0.84 8.37 -9.83
CA LYS A 38 -0.13 7.33 -10.20
C LYS A 38 -0.67 6.52 -9.00
N ILE A 39 -0.28 6.87 -7.77
CA ILE A 39 -0.59 6.09 -6.58
C ILE A 39 -1.17 6.99 -5.49
N THR A 40 -2.25 6.52 -4.86
CA THR A 40 -2.75 7.05 -3.59
C THR A 40 -2.65 5.97 -2.52
N ILE A 41 -2.14 6.33 -1.34
CA ILE A 41 -2.17 5.46 -0.16
C ILE A 41 -3.54 5.58 0.51
N VAL A 42 -4.16 4.44 0.77
CA VAL A 42 -5.36 4.31 1.58
C VAL A 42 -4.94 3.72 2.93
N PRO A 43 -4.89 4.51 4.00
CA PRO A 43 -4.53 3.99 5.31
C PRO A 43 -5.69 3.16 5.85
N GLN A 44 -5.39 1.97 6.35
CA GLN A 44 -6.38 1.13 7.00
C GLN A 44 -6.91 1.80 8.28
N PRO A 45 -8.22 1.66 8.62
CA PRO A 45 -8.73 2.08 9.90
C PRO A 45 -7.99 1.38 11.06
N PRO A 46 -7.77 2.08 12.19
CA PRO A 46 -7.05 1.51 13.32
C PRO A 46 -7.77 0.29 13.90
N ARG A 47 -7.00 -0.73 14.29
CA ARG A 47 -7.48 -2.01 14.87
C ARG A 47 -8.37 -2.87 13.97
N CYS A 48 -8.42 -2.60 12.66
CA CYS A 48 -9.22 -3.39 11.73
C CYS A 48 -8.41 -4.43 10.95
N THR A 49 -7.43 -5.11 11.57
CA THR A 49 -6.47 -6.01 10.88
C THR A 49 -7.12 -6.98 9.91
N GLY A 50 -8.26 -7.58 10.27
CA GLY A 50 -9.04 -8.48 9.40
C GLY A 50 -9.58 -7.87 8.10
N LEU A 51 -9.45 -6.57 7.87
CA LEU A 51 -9.79 -5.92 6.60
C LEU A 51 -8.64 -5.89 5.59
N LYS A 52 -7.43 -6.37 5.93
CA LYS A 52 -6.37 -6.47 4.92
C LYS A 52 -6.57 -7.77 4.12
N PRO A 53 -6.67 -7.70 2.79
CA PRO A 53 -6.80 -8.92 1.97
C PRO A 53 -5.67 -9.93 2.19
N VAL A 54 -4.47 -9.48 2.54
CA VAL A 54 -3.31 -10.34 2.80
C VAL A 54 -3.51 -11.30 3.98
N GLU A 55 -4.35 -10.94 4.96
CA GLU A 55 -4.68 -11.81 6.09
C GLU A 55 -5.44 -13.07 5.65
N ASN A 56 -6.18 -12.98 4.53
CA ASN A 56 -6.85 -14.12 3.93
C ASN A 56 -5.90 -14.99 3.09
N VAL A 57 -4.73 -14.45 2.71
CA VAL A 57 -3.73 -15.17 1.89
C VAL A 57 -2.72 -15.89 2.77
N TRP A 58 -2.25 -15.26 3.86
CA TRP A 58 -1.20 -15.79 4.73
C TRP A 58 -1.39 -17.20 5.28
N PRO A 59 -2.61 -17.68 5.60
CA PRO A 59 -2.80 -19.07 6.03
C PRO A 59 -2.39 -20.09 4.97
N PHE A 60 -2.43 -19.73 3.69
CA PHE A 60 -2.06 -20.59 2.56
C PHE A 60 -0.58 -20.53 2.20
N THR A 61 0.19 -19.64 2.84
CA THR A 61 1.63 -19.47 2.60
C THR A 61 2.49 -20.05 3.73
N ARG A 62 1.90 -20.83 4.64
CA ARG A 62 2.59 -21.53 5.73
C ARG A 62 2.70 -23.02 5.46
#